data_AF-A0A811N2P4-F1
#
_entry.id   AF-A0A811N2P4-F1
#
_cell.length_a   1.000
_cell.length_b   1.000
_cell.length_c   1.000
_cell.angle_alpha   90.00
_cell.angle_beta   90.00
_cell.angle_gamma   90.00
#
_symmetry.space_group_name_H-M   'P 1'
#
loop_
_entity.id
_entity.type
_entity.pdbx_description
1 polymer ?
#
loop_
_entity_poly.entity_id
_entity_poly.type
_entity_poly.pdbx_seq_one_letter_code
_entity_poly.pdbx_strand_id
1 'polypeptide(L)'
;MRHLYQNFMKHYSGDMFTDHLYPAARSYTEGMFRWHMKKIFEFAPDAIQYLEEHHSRIWYRYAFSKLSKCDYLTNNVSESFNAQIKKLKGLHLHELCDGLGELITKKRYIRNKIASQWEDGILRVVLKDLNAISKNLKVVKVATCDDGIAEVTILDDWNNQKRHTVDLENHKCSCREWQITSKPCKHALAWICSNRGVQISDYAHEYCSVAKFRAACEQRVEPMPDRS
;
A
#
# COMPACT_ATOMS: atom_id res chain seq x y z
N MET A 1 0.96 11.67 3.61
CA MET A 1 0.91 12.51 2.40
C MET A 1 -0.15 13.61 2.44
N ARG A 2 -1.44 13.35 2.74
CA ARG A 2 -2.50 14.39 2.69
C ARG A 2 -2.17 15.65 3.50
N HIS A 3 -1.78 15.50 4.77
CA HIS A 3 -1.41 16.64 5.62
C HIS A 3 -0.14 17.35 5.14
N LEU A 4 0.87 16.60 4.71
CA LEU A 4 2.10 17.16 4.13
C LEU A 4 1.73 18.03 2.93
N TYR A 5 0.96 17.47 2.00
CA TYR A 5 0.48 18.16 0.82
C TYR A 5 -0.33 19.42 1.17
N GLN A 6 -1.28 19.31 2.10
CA GLN A 6 -2.09 20.46 2.52
C GLN A 6 -1.26 21.58 3.16
N ASN A 7 -0.25 21.26 3.96
CA ASN A 7 0.61 22.27 4.56
C ASN A 7 1.56 22.88 3.52
N PHE A 8 2.15 22.05 2.66
CA PHE A 8 2.98 22.50 1.55
C PHE A 8 2.20 23.46 0.62
N MET A 9 0.97 23.11 0.26
CA MET A 9 0.14 23.92 -0.64
C MET A 9 -0.31 25.28 -0.06
N LYS A 10 -0.12 25.52 1.25
CA LYS A 10 -0.33 26.85 1.85
C LYS A 10 0.80 27.83 1.53
N HIS A 11 2.00 27.30 1.27
CA HIS A 11 3.19 28.08 0.93
C HIS A 11 3.49 28.06 -0.56
N TYR A 12 3.15 26.95 -1.23
CA TYR A 12 3.48 26.70 -2.64
C TYR A 12 2.22 26.31 -3.41
N SER A 13 1.72 27.20 -4.28
CA SER A 13 0.52 26.96 -5.09
C SER A 13 0.85 26.81 -6.57
N GLY A 14 0.14 25.92 -7.26
CA GLY A 14 0.24 25.74 -8.71
C GLY A 14 0.10 24.28 -9.13
N ASP A 15 -0.40 24.05 -10.34
CA ASP A 15 -0.66 22.70 -10.87
C ASP A 15 0.60 21.84 -10.94
N MET A 16 1.77 22.47 -11.18
CA MET A 16 3.06 21.78 -11.17
C MET A 16 3.27 20.97 -9.88
N PHE A 17 2.99 21.56 -8.71
CA PHE A 17 3.18 20.85 -7.44
C PHE A 17 2.18 19.70 -7.29
N THR A 18 0.96 19.84 -7.80
CA THR A 18 -0.01 18.74 -7.87
C THR A 18 0.51 17.61 -8.75
N ASP A 19 1.04 17.95 -9.92
CA ASP A 19 1.50 17.03 -10.96
C ASP A 19 2.81 16.32 -10.60
N HIS A 20 3.61 16.88 -9.68
CA HIS A 20 4.90 16.30 -9.33
C HIS A 20 5.02 15.83 -7.88
N LEU A 21 4.46 16.53 -6.88
CA LEU A 21 4.70 16.18 -5.47
C LEU A 21 3.97 14.87 -5.07
N TYR A 22 2.71 14.72 -5.46
CA TYR A 22 1.95 13.52 -5.14
C TYR A 22 2.46 12.29 -5.93
N PRO A 23 2.77 12.40 -7.23
CA PRO A 23 3.42 11.32 -7.97
C PRO A 23 4.84 10.98 -7.47
N ALA A 24 5.63 11.95 -7.00
CA ALA A 24 6.89 11.69 -6.33
C ALA A 24 6.68 10.77 -5.11
N ALA A 25 5.75 11.13 -4.22
CA ALA A 25 5.44 10.34 -3.04
C ALA A 25 5.03 8.90 -3.39
N ARG A 26 4.27 8.73 -4.48
CA ARG A 26 3.74 7.44 -4.94
C ARG A 26 4.74 6.58 -5.71
N SER A 27 5.87 7.15 -6.13
CA SER A 27 6.86 6.45 -6.95
C SER A 27 7.52 5.31 -6.17
N TYR A 28 7.60 4.13 -6.78
CA TYR A 28 8.25 2.95 -6.21
C TYR A 28 9.76 2.88 -6.53
N THR A 29 10.25 3.66 -7.49
CA THR A 29 11.65 3.67 -7.95
C THR A 29 12.33 5.00 -7.69
N GLU A 30 13.65 4.96 -7.50
CA GLU A 30 14.45 6.16 -7.21
C GLU A 30 14.42 7.13 -8.38
N GLY A 31 14.60 6.61 -9.60
CA GLY A 31 14.69 7.43 -10.79
C GLY A 31 13.43 8.27 -11.01
N MET A 32 12.24 7.66 -10.85
CA MET A 32 10.98 8.40 -10.98
C MET A 32 10.80 9.44 -9.87
N PHE A 33 11.13 9.07 -8.63
CA PHE A 33 11.10 10.01 -7.51
C PHE A 33 12.01 11.22 -7.78
N ARG A 34 13.28 10.97 -8.11
CA ARG A 34 14.26 12.03 -8.42
C ARG A 34 13.84 12.88 -9.62
N TRP A 35 13.22 12.28 -10.63
CA TRP A 35 12.70 13.01 -11.79
C TRP A 35 11.60 14.02 -11.38
N HIS A 36 10.61 13.59 -10.58
CA HIS A 36 9.58 14.51 -10.07
C HIS A 36 10.18 15.58 -9.16
N MET A 37 11.09 15.21 -8.25
CA MET A 37 11.75 16.17 -7.36
C MET A 37 12.59 17.19 -8.12
N LYS A 38 13.26 16.78 -9.21
CA LYS A 38 14.00 17.68 -10.10
C LYS A 38 13.07 18.70 -10.77
N LYS A 39 11.88 18.28 -11.22
CA LYS A 39 10.88 19.18 -11.80
C LYS A 39 10.39 20.22 -10.80
N ILE A 40 10.23 19.82 -9.53
CA ILE A 40 9.90 20.75 -8.45
C ILE A 40 11.04 21.75 -8.23
N PHE A 41 12.28 21.27 -8.13
CA PHE A 41 13.47 22.11 -7.96
C PHE A 41 13.65 23.12 -9.10
N GLU A 42 13.47 22.70 -10.36
CA GLU A 42 13.60 23.57 -11.54
C GLU A 42 12.61 24.75 -11.53
N PHE A 43 11.43 24.57 -10.92
CA PHE A 43 10.39 25.60 -10.84
C PHE A 43 10.51 26.48 -9.59
N ALA A 44 10.76 25.85 -8.44
CA ALA A 44 10.84 26.49 -7.13
C ALA A 44 11.89 25.78 -6.26
N PRO A 45 13.17 26.20 -6.34
CA PRO A 45 14.25 25.59 -5.57
C PRO A 45 14.02 25.64 -4.05
N ASP A 46 13.44 26.74 -3.56
CA ASP A 46 13.12 26.96 -2.15
C ASP A 46 12.05 25.98 -1.62
N ALA A 47 11.19 25.46 -2.50
CA ALA A 47 10.22 24.44 -2.13
C ALA A 47 10.89 23.11 -1.70
N ILE A 48 12.05 22.80 -2.26
CA ILE A 48 12.83 21.62 -1.83
C ILE A 48 13.39 21.85 -0.42
N GLN A 49 13.94 23.03 -0.17
CA GLN A 49 14.43 23.40 1.16
C GLN A 49 13.31 23.33 2.20
N TYR A 50 12.11 23.85 1.87
CA TYR A 50 10.94 23.73 2.74
C TYR A 50 10.61 22.27 3.10
N LEU A 51 10.61 21.37 2.10
CA LEU A 51 10.33 19.95 2.31
C LEU A 51 11.39 19.29 3.21
N GLU A 52 12.67 19.63 3.03
CA GLU A 52 13.76 19.08 3.84
C GLU A 52 13.69 19.56 5.29
N GLU A 53 13.39 20.85 5.51
CA GLU A 53 13.26 21.46 6.84
C GLU A 53 12.03 20.96 7.61
N HIS A 54 10.87 20.89 6.95
CA HIS A 54 9.59 20.63 7.62
C HIS A 54 9.20 19.14 7.61
N HIS A 55 9.84 18.32 6.77
CA HIS A 55 9.47 16.91 6.58
C HIS A 55 10.68 15.96 6.55
N SER A 56 11.36 15.85 7.69
CA SER A 56 12.52 14.96 7.90
C SER A 56 12.19 13.46 7.91
N ARG A 57 10.91 13.07 7.96
CA ARG A 57 10.49 11.66 7.98
C ARG A 57 10.20 11.14 6.58
N ILE A 58 10.33 9.83 6.38
CA ILE A 58 10.04 9.18 5.09
C ILE A 58 8.55 9.38 4.73
N TRP A 59 8.30 10.05 3.60
CA TRP A 59 6.95 10.33 3.09
C TRP A 59 6.69 9.79 1.67
N TYR A 60 7.64 9.03 1.11
CA TYR A 60 7.59 8.51 -0.26
C TYR A 60 7.92 7.01 -0.31
N ARG A 61 7.23 6.27 -1.20
CA ARG A 61 7.24 4.79 -1.27
C ARG A 61 8.60 4.19 -1.62
N TYR A 62 9.40 4.85 -2.45
CA TYR A 62 10.71 4.33 -2.85
C TYR A 62 11.61 4.01 -1.64
N ALA A 63 11.56 4.84 -0.59
CA ALA A 63 12.33 4.66 0.64
C ALA A 63 11.67 3.72 1.66
N PHE A 64 10.49 3.18 1.39
CA PHE A 64 9.85 2.24 2.30
C PHE A 64 10.64 0.94 2.38
N SER A 65 10.72 0.40 3.60
CA SER A 65 11.28 -0.93 3.82
C SER A 65 10.46 -1.98 3.08
N LYS A 66 11.16 -2.93 2.45
CA LYS A 66 10.55 -4.11 1.84
C LYS A 66 10.05 -5.12 2.88
N LEU A 67 10.30 -4.90 4.18
CA LEU A 67 9.88 -5.78 5.26
C LEU A 67 8.48 -5.45 5.79
N SER A 68 8.09 -4.17 5.79
CA SER A 68 6.80 -3.74 6.35
C SER A 68 5.60 -4.14 5.48
N LYS A 69 5.85 -4.41 4.18
CA LYS A 69 4.84 -4.82 3.20
C LYS A 69 3.60 -3.91 3.16
N CYS A 70 3.83 -2.62 3.37
CA CYS A 70 2.80 -1.61 3.51
C CYS A 70 3.10 -0.45 2.56
N ASP A 71 2.16 -0.11 1.68
CA ASP A 71 2.28 0.97 0.70
C ASP A 71 1.37 2.17 1.01
N TYR A 72 0.81 2.21 2.22
CA TYR A 72 -0.05 3.30 2.69
C TYR A 72 0.74 4.59 2.81
N LEU A 73 0.35 5.59 2.03
CA LEU A 73 0.87 6.96 2.07
C LEU A 73 -0.10 7.94 2.73
N THR A 74 -1.30 7.49 3.07
CA THR A 74 -2.35 8.31 3.65
C THR A 74 -2.50 8.04 5.14
N ASN A 75 -3.02 9.04 5.84
CA ASN A 75 -3.38 9.00 7.24
C ASN A 75 -4.78 8.40 7.47
N ASN A 76 -5.40 7.77 6.47
CA ASN A 76 -6.78 7.27 6.53
C ASN A 76 -7.03 6.35 7.73
N VAL A 77 -6.03 5.54 8.11
CA VAL A 77 -6.11 4.67 9.30
C VAL A 77 -6.23 5.52 10.57
N SER A 78 -5.39 6.53 10.72
CA SER A 78 -5.43 7.46 11.85
C SER A 78 -6.70 8.31 11.87
N GLU A 79 -7.17 8.80 10.71
CA GLU A 79 -8.43 9.55 10.59
C GLU A 79 -9.63 8.68 10.98
N SER A 80 -9.69 7.44 10.48
CA SER A 80 -10.75 6.48 10.81
C SER A 80 -10.78 6.13 12.30
N PHE A 81 -9.61 5.89 12.89
CA PHE A 81 -9.49 5.66 14.33
C PHE A 81 -9.93 6.89 15.15
N ASN A 82 -9.44 8.08 14.80
CA ASN A 82 -9.81 9.33 15.47
C ASN A 82 -11.32 9.61 15.41
N ALA A 83 -11.96 9.30 14.27
CA ALA A 83 -13.40 9.43 14.13
C ALA A 83 -14.16 8.46 15.06
N GLN A 84 -13.69 7.22 15.20
CA GLN A 84 -14.28 6.22 16.08
C GLN A 84 -14.19 6.60 17.55
N ILE A 85 -13.06 7.15 17.99
CA ILE A 85 -12.82 7.49 19.39
C ILE A 85 -13.26 8.91 19.76
N LYS A 86 -13.84 9.68 18.82
CA LYS A 86 -14.16 11.11 19.01
C LYS A 86 -14.98 11.36 20.28
N LYS A 87 -15.95 10.48 20.58
CA LYS A 87 -16.83 10.58 21.76
C LYS A 87 -16.14 10.20 23.06
N LEU A 88 -15.03 9.44 22.99
CA LEU A 88 -14.29 8.95 24.16
C LEU A 88 -13.27 9.98 24.67
N LYS A 89 -12.84 10.93 23.82
CA LYS A 89 -11.76 11.88 24.13
C LYS A 89 -12.05 12.85 25.29
N GLY A 90 -13.32 13.02 25.67
CA GLY A 90 -13.73 13.90 26.78
C GLY A 90 -13.98 13.17 28.09
N LEU A 91 -13.79 11.85 28.13
CA LEU A 91 -14.05 11.03 29.30
C LEU A 91 -12.84 10.98 30.24
N HIS A 92 -13.05 10.55 31.48
CA HIS A 92 -11.95 10.29 32.40
C HIS A 92 -11.03 9.17 31.86
N LEU A 93 -9.77 9.15 32.31
CA LEU A 93 -8.76 8.20 31.81
C LEU A 93 -9.25 6.74 31.85
N HIS A 94 -9.93 6.37 32.92
CA HIS A 94 -10.44 5.02 33.11
C HIS A 94 -11.60 4.70 32.13
N GLU A 95 -12.54 5.62 31.91
CA GLU A 95 -13.63 5.47 30.94
C GLU A 95 -13.12 5.44 29.49
N LEU A 96 -12.06 6.19 29.20
CA LEU A 96 -11.37 6.14 27.92
C LEU A 96 -10.76 4.75 27.69
N CYS A 97 -10.06 4.19 28.67
CA CYS A 97 -9.50 2.84 28.61
C CYS A 97 -10.60 1.79 28.41
N ASP A 98 -11.69 1.86 29.18
CA ASP A 98 -12.84 0.96 29.09
C ASP A 98 -13.46 1.02 27.68
N GLY A 99 -13.74 2.22 27.18
CA GLY A 99 -14.35 2.42 25.86
C GLY A 99 -13.44 2.00 24.69
N LEU A 100 -12.13 2.20 24.81
CA LEU A 100 -11.15 1.68 23.84
C LEU A 100 -11.11 0.15 23.86
N GLY A 101 -11.10 -0.44 25.05
CA GLY A 101 -11.18 -1.90 25.24
C GLY A 101 -12.41 -2.48 24.57
N GLU A 102 -13.60 -1.97 24.89
CA GLU A 102 -14.87 -2.40 24.28
C GLU A 102 -14.84 -2.30 22.75
N LEU A 103 -14.35 -1.17 22.22
CA LEU A 103 -14.25 -0.95 20.78
C LEU A 103 -13.34 -1.98 20.10
N ILE A 104 -12.16 -2.24 20.66
CA ILE A 104 -11.20 -3.20 20.12
C ILE A 104 -11.79 -4.61 20.18
N THR A 105 -12.35 -5.02 21.32
CA THR A 105 -12.99 -6.33 21.52
C THR A 105 -14.10 -6.56 20.51
N LYS A 106 -15.02 -5.61 20.37
CA LYS A 106 -16.15 -5.71 19.44
C LYS A 106 -15.67 -5.82 17.98
N LYS A 107 -14.67 -5.02 17.60
CA LYS A 107 -14.09 -5.07 16.24
C LYS A 107 -13.40 -6.41 15.98
N ARG A 108 -12.63 -6.95 16.92
CA ARG A 108 -11.97 -8.26 16.80
C ARG A 108 -12.98 -9.39 16.72
N TYR A 109 -13.99 -9.40 17.60
CA TYR A 109 -15.07 -10.39 17.59
C TYR A 109 -15.80 -10.44 16.24
N ILE A 110 -16.24 -9.29 15.72
CA ILE A 110 -16.93 -9.22 14.43
C ILE A 110 -16.03 -9.76 13.31
N ARG A 111 -14.75 -9.37 13.28
CA ARG A 111 -13.81 -9.83 12.24
C ARG A 111 -13.51 -11.33 12.35
N ASN A 112 -13.35 -11.87 13.56
CA ASN A 112 -13.19 -13.31 13.79
C ASN A 112 -14.40 -14.09 13.29
N LYS A 113 -15.61 -13.65 13.65
CA LYS A 113 -16.86 -14.31 13.23
C LYS A 113 -17.03 -14.32 11.72
N ILE A 114 -16.60 -13.25 11.04
CA ILE A 114 -16.61 -13.19 9.57
C ILE A 114 -15.52 -14.11 8.99
N ALA A 115 -14.30 -14.05 9.53
CA ALA A 115 -13.17 -14.82 9.01
C ALA A 115 -13.27 -16.33 9.25
N SER A 116 -14.03 -16.77 10.27
CA SER A 116 -14.29 -18.19 10.51
C SER A 116 -15.17 -18.83 9.43
N GLN A 117 -15.90 -18.02 8.66
CA GLN A 117 -16.71 -18.49 7.53
C GLN A 117 -15.94 -18.50 6.20
N TRP A 118 -14.71 -17.98 6.18
CA TRP A 118 -13.90 -17.95 4.97
C TRP A 118 -13.17 -19.28 4.78
N GLU A 119 -12.89 -19.64 3.53
CA GLU A 119 -11.99 -20.73 3.19
C GLU A 119 -10.54 -20.27 3.32
N ASP A 120 -9.61 -21.20 3.49
CA ASP A 120 -8.18 -20.90 3.50
C ASP A 120 -7.70 -20.41 2.12
N GLY A 121 -6.58 -19.69 2.11
CA GLY A 121 -6.00 -19.07 0.93
C GLY A 121 -5.88 -17.56 1.03
N ILE A 122 -5.77 -16.89 -0.13
CA ILE A 122 -5.64 -15.44 -0.23
C ILE A 122 -7.01 -14.77 -0.05
N LEU A 123 -7.03 -13.63 0.65
CA LEU A 123 -8.23 -12.83 0.87
C LEU A 123 -8.95 -12.54 -0.46
N ARG A 124 -10.27 -12.83 -0.50
CA ARG A 124 -11.10 -12.64 -1.70
C ARG A 124 -11.01 -11.22 -2.27
N VAL A 125 -10.90 -10.21 -1.41
CA VAL A 125 -10.73 -8.80 -1.85
C VAL A 125 -9.42 -8.59 -2.61
N VAL A 126 -8.32 -9.18 -2.14
CA VAL A 126 -7.01 -9.08 -2.80
C VAL A 126 -7.06 -9.78 -4.15
N LEU A 127 -7.63 -10.99 -4.21
CA LEU A 127 -7.82 -11.70 -5.48
C LEU A 127 -8.72 -10.94 -6.46
N LYS A 128 -9.81 -10.34 -5.99
CA LYS A 128 -10.70 -9.54 -6.82
C LYS A 128 -9.95 -8.35 -7.44
N ASP A 129 -9.15 -7.65 -6.65
CA ASP A 129 -8.37 -6.51 -7.11
C ASP A 129 -7.30 -6.94 -8.14
N LEU A 130 -6.57 -8.02 -7.87
CA LEU A 130 -5.56 -8.54 -8.78
C LEU A 130 -6.17 -9.02 -10.12
N ASN A 131 -7.32 -9.69 -10.07
CA ASN A 131 -8.06 -10.10 -11.27
C ASN A 131 -8.63 -8.91 -12.04
N ALA A 132 -9.03 -7.84 -11.37
CA ALA A 132 -9.47 -6.61 -12.03
C ALA A 132 -8.29 -5.93 -12.76
N ILE A 133 -7.10 -5.91 -12.15
CA ILE A 133 -5.89 -5.39 -12.78
C ILE A 133 -5.51 -6.26 -13.98
N SER A 134 -5.50 -7.59 -13.84
CA SER A 134 -5.07 -8.51 -14.91
C SER A 134 -5.93 -8.40 -16.19
N LYS A 135 -7.23 -8.14 -16.05
CA LYS A 135 -8.15 -7.94 -17.18
C LYS A 135 -7.91 -6.66 -17.98
N ASN A 136 -7.26 -5.65 -17.38
CA ASN A 136 -7.07 -4.33 -17.98
C ASN A 136 -5.60 -4.07 -18.40
N LEU A 137 -4.79 -5.13 -18.51
CA LEU A 137 -3.38 -4.99 -18.86
C LEU A 137 -3.21 -4.71 -20.36
N LYS A 138 -2.53 -3.61 -20.68
CA LYS A 138 -2.08 -3.27 -22.04
C LYS A 138 -0.72 -3.90 -22.34
N VAL A 139 -0.68 -5.23 -22.37
CA VAL A 139 0.57 -6.00 -22.57
C VAL A 139 1.05 -5.84 -24.02
N VAL A 140 2.30 -5.43 -24.19
CA VAL A 140 2.94 -5.30 -25.51
C VAL A 140 3.78 -6.53 -25.81
N LYS A 141 4.61 -6.93 -24.84
CA LYS A 141 5.55 -8.04 -25.02
C LYS A 141 5.86 -8.70 -23.69
N VAL A 142 5.95 -10.02 -23.74
CA VAL A 142 6.42 -10.86 -22.65
C VAL A 142 7.51 -11.75 -23.24
N ALA A 143 8.76 -11.60 -22.77
CA ALA A 143 9.90 -12.37 -23.25
C ALA A 143 10.57 -13.09 -22.08
N THR A 144 10.60 -14.41 -22.17
CA THR A 144 11.30 -15.26 -21.22
C THR A 144 12.79 -15.10 -21.37
N CYS A 145 13.47 -14.83 -20.26
CA CYS A 145 14.93 -14.71 -20.20
C CYS A 145 15.56 -15.97 -19.60
N ASP A 146 14.91 -16.57 -18.60
CA ASP A 146 15.36 -17.76 -17.88
C ASP A 146 14.15 -18.42 -17.19
N ASP A 147 14.36 -19.58 -16.55
CA ASP A 147 13.34 -20.23 -15.72
C ASP A 147 12.84 -19.28 -14.63
N GLY A 148 11.56 -18.90 -14.71
CA GLY A 148 10.94 -17.98 -13.75
C GLY A 148 11.26 -16.49 -13.93
N ILE A 149 12.12 -16.10 -14.87
CA ILE A 149 12.53 -14.70 -15.12
C ILE A 149 12.10 -14.22 -16.51
N ALA A 150 11.63 -12.98 -16.52
CA ALA A 150 10.95 -12.36 -17.63
C ALA A 150 11.35 -10.93 -17.87
N GLU A 151 11.39 -10.53 -19.14
CA GLU A 151 11.21 -9.14 -19.55
C GLU A 151 9.75 -8.91 -19.95
N VAL A 152 9.08 -8.00 -19.23
CA VAL A 152 7.67 -7.65 -19.48
C VAL A 152 7.58 -6.19 -19.92
N THR A 153 6.93 -5.94 -21.05
CA THR A 153 6.65 -4.60 -21.57
C THR A 153 5.15 -4.34 -21.58
N ILE A 154 4.72 -3.27 -20.90
CA ILE A 154 3.32 -2.83 -20.78
C ILE A 154 3.23 -1.35 -21.16
N LEU A 155 2.11 -0.94 -21.77
CA LEU A 155 1.82 0.48 -22.00
C LEU A 155 1.38 1.17 -20.70
N ASP A 156 1.95 2.34 -20.40
CA ASP A 156 1.41 3.22 -19.38
C ASP A 156 0.14 3.95 -19.86
N ASP A 157 -0.42 4.80 -18.98
CA ASP A 157 -1.66 5.53 -19.27
C ASP A 157 -1.49 6.54 -20.41
N TRP A 158 -0.25 6.92 -20.73
CA TRP A 158 0.12 7.80 -21.84
C TRP A 158 0.59 7.04 -23.08
N ASN A 159 0.34 5.72 -23.15
CA ASN A 159 0.75 4.82 -24.23
C ASN A 159 2.27 4.74 -24.45
N ASN A 160 3.09 5.04 -23.44
CA ASN A 160 4.53 4.77 -23.51
C ASN A 160 4.81 3.33 -23.11
N GLN A 161 5.71 2.68 -23.83
CA GLN A 161 6.17 1.34 -23.49
C GLN A 161 7.10 1.41 -22.27
N LYS A 162 6.71 0.71 -21.19
CA LYS A 162 7.52 0.54 -19.99
C LYS A 162 7.91 -0.91 -19.84
N ARG A 163 9.22 -1.13 -19.73
CA ARG A 163 9.83 -2.45 -19.67
C ARG A 163 10.37 -2.72 -18.27
N HIS A 164 10.06 -3.89 -17.75
CA HIS A 164 10.47 -4.32 -16.43
C HIS A 164 10.84 -5.79 -16.41
N THR A 165 11.95 -6.11 -15.74
CA THR A 165 12.29 -7.48 -15.39
C THR A 165 11.42 -7.95 -14.22
N VAL A 166 10.86 -9.16 -14.34
CA VAL A 166 10.06 -9.85 -13.32
C VAL A 166 10.73 -11.19 -13.01
N ASP A 167 10.79 -11.52 -11.73
CA ASP A 167 11.30 -12.77 -11.18
C ASP A 167 10.19 -13.34 -10.28
N LEU A 168 9.57 -14.42 -10.75
CA LEU A 168 8.46 -15.06 -10.05
C LEU A 168 8.90 -15.85 -8.83
N GLU A 169 10.08 -16.46 -8.86
CA GLU A 169 10.55 -17.31 -7.76
C GLU A 169 10.83 -16.46 -6.50
N ASN A 170 11.46 -15.30 -6.70
CA ASN A 170 11.82 -14.41 -5.61
C ASN A 170 10.77 -13.32 -5.31
N HIS A 171 9.62 -13.35 -5.99
CA HIS A 171 8.57 -12.31 -5.88
C HIS A 171 9.12 -10.89 -6.10
N LYS A 172 9.93 -10.70 -7.15
CA LYS A 172 10.62 -9.44 -7.45
C LYS A 172 10.19 -8.89 -8.80
N CYS A 173 10.06 -7.57 -8.84
CA CYS A 173 9.95 -6.83 -10.09
C CYS A 173 10.84 -5.59 -10.03
N SER A 174 11.48 -5.24 -11.14
CA SER A 174 12.29 -4.01 -11.23
C SER A 174 11.46 -2.74 -10.99
N CYS A 175 10.13 -2.78 -11.12
CA CYS A 175 9.25 -1.66 -10.74
C CYS A 175 9.11 -1.47 -9.22
N ARG A 176 9.62 -2.39 -8.39
CA ARG A 176 9.59 -2.40 -6.92
C ARG A 176 8.22 -2.49 -6.23
N GLU A 177 7.12 -2.35 -6.95
CA GLU A 177 5.77 -2.36 -6.38
C GLU A 177 5.45 -3.67 -5.64
N TRP A 178 5.83 -4.82 -6.21
CA TRP A 178 5.55 -6.12 -5.60
C TRP A 178 6.26 -6.28 -4.25
N GLN A 179 7.52 -5.85 -4.18
CA GLN A 179 8.33 -5.94 -2.97
C GLN A 179 7.80 -5.06 -1.82
N ILE A 180 7.11 -3.95 -2.14
CA ILE A 180 6.54 -3.02 -1.15
C ILE A 180 5.10 -3.41 -0.77
N THR A 181 4.29 -3.84 -1.73
CA THR A 181 2.85 -4.11 -1.52
C THR A 181 2.55 -5.55 -1.12
N SER A 182 3.52 -6.47 -1.24
CA SER A 182 3.32 -7.91 -1.07
C SER A 182 2.37 -8.57 -2.07
N LYS A 183 2.00 -7.86 -3.14
CA LYS A 183 1.05 -8.31 -4.15
C LYS A 183 1.68 -8.22 -5.54
N PRO A 184 1.41 -9.17 -6.45
CA PRO A 184 1.88 -9.10 -7.83
C PRO A 184 1.53 -7.75 -8.47
N CYS A 185 2.54 -7.04 -8.95
CA CYS A 185 2.35 -5.81 -9.71
C CYS A 185 1.80 -6.10 -11.12
N LYS A 186 1.41 -5.07 -11.88
CA LYS A 186 0.91 -5.24 -13.26
C LYS A 186 1.84 -6.05 -14.18
N HIS A 187 3.17 -5.89 -14.02
CA HIS A 187 4.17 -6.64 -14.80
C HIS A 187 4.19 -8.13 -14.39
N ALA A 188 4.13 -8.39 -13.09
CA ALA A 188 4.07 -9.76 -12.58
C ALA A 188 2.78 -10.47 -13.00
N LEU A 189 1.64 -9.76 -12.94
CA LEU A 189 0.36 -10.29 -13.43
C LEU A 189 0.40 -10.62 -14.93
N ALA A 190 0.96 -9.74 -15.76
CA ALA A 190 1.11 -10.03 -17.19
C ALA A 190 1.90 -11.31 -17.44
N TRP A 191 3.00 -11.51 -16.70
CA TRP A 191 3.80 -12.73 -16.80
C TRP A 191 3.06 -13.96 -16.27
N ILE A 192 2.46 -13.89 -15.08
CA ILE A 192 1.67 -14.97 -14.48
C ILE A 192 0.57 -15.42 -15.44
N CYS A 193 -0.21 -14.49 -15.99
CA CYS A 193 -1.30 -14.78 -16.92
C CYS A 193 -0.84 -15.30 -18.28
N SER A 194 0.44 -15.16 -18.62
CA SER A 194 1.01 -15.73 -19.85
C SER A 194 1.38 -17.21 -19.70
N ASN A 195 1.48 -17.71 -18.47
CA ASN A 195 1.85 -19.10 -18.16
C ASN A 195 0.60 -19.96 -17.91
N ARG A 196 0.52 -21.13 -18.57
CA ARG A 196 -0.59 -22.07 -18.37
C ARG A 196 -0.45 -22.79 -17.03
N GLY A 197 -1.56 -22.97 -16.32
CA GLY A 197 -1.61 -23.72 -15.06
C GLY A 197 -1.11 -22.96 -13.84
N VAL A 198 -0.75 -21.68 -13.99
CA VAL A 198 -0.24 -20.83 -12.92
C VAL A 198 -1.38 -19.95 -12.38
N GLN A 199 -1.56 -19.91 -11.05
CA GLN A 199 -2.62 -19.12 -10.42
C GLN A 199 -2.06 -17.85 -9.77
N ILE A 200 -2.80 -16.74 -9.89
CA ILE A 200 -2.43 -15.46 -9.27
C ILE A 200 -2.32 -15.57 -7.74
N SER A 201 -3.14 -16.43 -7.12
CA SER A 201 -3.14 -16.67 -5.67
C SER A 201 -1.79 -17.06 -5.13
N ASP A 202 -1.00 -17.79 -5.92
CA ASP A 202 0.22 -18.45 -5.45
C ASP A 202 1.38 -17.45 -5.27
N TYR A 203 1.22 -16.25 -5.84
CA TYR A 203 2.24 -15.18 -5.87
C TYR A 203 1.90 -13.99 -4.96
N ALA A 204 0.77 -14.03 -4.26
CA ALA A 204 0.46 -13.07 -3.21
C ALA A 204 1.13 -13.53 -1.90
N HIS A 205 1.72 -12.59 -1.16
CA HIS A 205 2.38 -12.91 0.10
C HIS A 205 1.40 -13.46 1.13
N GLU A 206 1.89 -14.29 2.06
CA GLU A 206 1.09 -14.84 3.16
C GLU A 206 0.41 -13.76 4.03
N TYR A 207 0.88 -12.52 4.03
CA TYR A 207 0.25 -11.42 4.78
C TYR A 207 -1.12 -11.02 4.21
N CYS A 208 -1.39 -11.40 2.97
CA CYS A 208 -2.70 -11.25 2.32
C CYS A 208 -3.57 -12.51 2.48
N SER A 209 -3.17 -13.48 3.30
CA SER A 209 -3.94 -14.71 3.52
C SER A 209 -5.04 -14.55 4.57
N VAL A 210 -6.06 -15.39 4.44
CA VAL A 210 -7.11 -15.56 5.45
C VAL A 210 -6.51 -16.03 6.78
N ALA A 211 -5.49 -16.90 6.74
CA ALA A 211 -4.81 -17.39 7.94
C ALA A 211 -4.18 -16.25 8.77
N LYS A 212 -3.41 -15.35 8.14
CA LYS A 212 -2.83 -14.19 8.84
C LYS A 212 -3.90 -13.20 9.30
N PHE A 213 -5.00 -13.04 8.54
CA PHE A 213 -6.12 -12.22 8.96
C PHE A 213 -6.78 -12.76 10.24
N ARG A 214 -6.99 -14.09 10.33
CA ARG A 214 -7.49 -14.75 11.53
C ARG A 214 -6.54 -14.57 12.71
N ALA A 215 -5.25 -14.85 12.52
CA ALA A 215 -4.25 -14.67 13.57
C ALA A 215 -4.21 -13.22 14.11
N ALA A 216 -4.36 -12.22 13.24
CA ALA A 216 -4.42 -10.82 13.65
C ALA A 216 -5.68 -10.46 14.46
N CYS A 217 -6.75 -11.23 14.34
CA CYS A 217 -8.01 -11.00 15.04
C CYS A 217 -8.23 -11.94 16.23
N GLU A 218 -7.48 -13.03 16.35
CA GLU A 218 -7.66 -14.12 17.32
C GLU A 218 -7.55 -13.67 18.79
N GLN A 219 -6.66 -12.73 19.10
CA GLN A 219 -6.43 -12.29 20.47
C GLN A 219 -7.69 -11.69 21.11
N ARG A 220 -8.18 -12.34 22.16
CA ARG A 220 -9.25 -11.81 23.01
C ARG A 220 -8.69 -10.71 23.91
N VAL A 221 -9.41 -9.59 23.99
CA VAL A 221 -9.24 -8.65 25.10
C VAL A 221 -10.27 -9.08 26.14
N GLU A 222 -9.81 -9.49 27.32
CA GLU A 222 -10.69 -10.00 28.36
C GLU A 222 -11.67 -8.91 28.82
N PRO A 223 -12.96 -9.25 29.06
CA PRO A 223 -13.89 -8.33 29.67
C PRO A 223 -13.38 -7.92 31.05
N MET A 224 -13.38 -6.62 31.34
CA MET A 224 -13.07 -6.14 32.68
C MET A 224 -14.35 -6.30 33.54
N PRO A 225 -14.27 -7.01 34.68
CA PRO A 225 -15.41 -7.15 35.59
C PRO A 225 -15.77 -5.79 36.22
N ASP A 226 -16.95 -5.75 36.85
CA ASP A 226 -17.46 -4.53 37.48
C ASP A 226 -16.50 -3.97 38.53
N ARG A 227 -16.58 -2.66 38.72
CA ARG A 227 -15.71 -1.94 39.65
C ARG A 227 -16.14 -2.30 41.08
N SER A 228 -15.31 -3.05 41.79
CA SER A 228 -15.44 -3.21 43.25
C SER A 228 -14.91 -1.98 43.96
#